data_AF-A0A2E6ECA4-F1
#
_entry.id   AF-A0A2E6ECA4-F1
#
_cell.length_a   1.000
_cell.length_b   1.000
_cell.length_c   1.000
_cell.angle_alpha   90.00
_cell.angle_beta   90.00
_cell.angle_gamma   90.00
#
_symmetry.space_group_name_H-M   'P 1'
#
loop_
_entity.id
_entity.type
_entity.pdbx_description
1 polymer ?
#
loop_
_entity_poly.entity_id
_entity_poly.type
_entity_poly.pdbx_seq_one_letter_code
_entity_poly.pdbx_strand_id
1 'polypeptide(L)'
;MLKKIGVVLLLLVIFTLMLVFTSTNPGFVIIDLFFMEVSPSIPLAFSVTFVSGWVFGLLCTTVFILRLIHERRQLRRKLSYTESELANLRSLPLTDAD
;
A
#
# COMPACT_ATOMS: atom_id res chain seq x y z
N MET A 1 14.12 -20.27 3.43
CA MET A 1 13.09 -21.14 4.04
C MET A 1 12.46 -20.53 5.29
N LEU A 2 13.25 -19.89 6.16
CA LEU A 2 12.76 -19.23 7.39
C LEU A 2 11.62 -18.22 7.16
N LYS A 3 11.68 -17.41 6.09
CA LYS A 3 10.60 -16.49 5.70
C LYS A 3 9.27 -17.21 5.41
N LYS A 4 9.31 -18.38 4.75
CA LYS A 4 8.10 -19.16 4.44
C LYS A 4 7.50 -19.78 5.70
N ILE A 5 8.36 -20.29 6.58
CA ILE A 5 7.96 -20.84 7.88
C ILE A 5 7.34 -19.76 8.77
N GLY A 6 7.94 -18.55 8.81
CA GLY A 6 7.38 -17.42 9.54
C GLY A 6 6.00 -17.01 9.02
N VAL A 7 5.79 -16.99 7.70
CA VAL A 7 4.47 -16.70 7.11
C VAL A 7 3.45 -17.78 7.47
N VAL A 8 3.81 -19.06 7.38
CA VAL A 8 2.90 -20.16 7.78
C VAL A 8 2.56 -20.08 9.26
N LEU A 9 3.54 -19.83 10.13
CA LEU A 9 3.32 -19.67 11.57
C LEU A 9 2.38 -18.49 11.86
N LEU A 10 2.61 -17.34 11.21
CA LEU A 10 1.75 -16.17 11.34
C LEU A 10 0.31 -16.46 10.92
N LEU A 11 0.11 -17.14 9.77
CA LEU A 11 -1.21 -17.53 9.30
C LEU A 11 -1.90 -18.47 10.29
N LEU A 12 -1.15 -19.43 10.87
CA LEU A 12 -1.67 -20.37 11.86
C LEU A 12 -2.11 -19.62 13.13
N VAL A 13 -1.29 -18.68 13.63
CA VAL A 13 -1.65 -17.83 14.77
C VAL A 13 -2.91 -17.02 14.49
N ILE A 14 -2.98 -16.34 13.33
CA ILE A 14 -4.16 -15.56 12.94
C ILE A 14 -5.40 -16.46 12.86
N PHE A 15 -5.28 -17.64 12.26
CA PHE A 15 -6.37 -18.60 12.14
C PHE A 15 -6.87 -19.07 13.51
N THR A 16 -5.97 -19.44 14.42
CA THR A 16 -6.34 -19.81 15.80
C THR A 16 -7.03 -18.66 16.53
N LEU A 17 -6.52 -17.44 16.40
CA LEU A 17 -7.15 -16.25 16.99
C LEU A 17 -8.56 -16.03 16.43
N MET A 18 -8.76 -16.21 15.13
CA MET A 18 -10.08 -16.08 14.50
C MET A 18 -11.08 -17.15 14.96
N LEU A 19 -10.63 -18.39 15.14
CA LEU A 19 -11.47 -19.46 15.69
C LEU A 19 -11.90 -19.14 17.13
N VAL A 20 -10.94 -18.76 17.98
CA VAL A 20 -11.23 -18.37 19.37
C VAL A 20 -12.22 -17.21 19.38
N PHE A 21 -11.93 -16.14 18.64
CA PHE A 21 -12.78 -14.96 18.54
C PHE A 21 -14.21 -15.30 18.08
N THR A 22 -14.35 -16.15 17.06
CA THR A 22 -15.66 -16.58 16.57
C THR A 22 -16.41 -17.40 17.62
N SER A 23 -15.74 -18.31 18.30
CA SER A 23 -16.37 -19.17 19.32
C SER A 23 -16.79 -18.40 20.58
N THR A 24 -16.02 -17.38 20.98
CA THR A 24 -16.31 -16.57 22.18
C THR A 24 -17.30 -15.44 21.91
N ASN A 25 -17.56 -15.10 20.65
CA ASN A 25 -18.47 -14.03 20.25
C ASN A 25 -19.57 -14.53 19.28
N PRO A 26 -20.44 -15.48 19.68
CA PRO A 26 -21.50 -16.02 18.82
C PRO A 26 -22.68 -15.06 18.59
N GLY A 27 -22.60 -13.83 19.10
CA GLY A 27 -23.68 -12.84 19.06
C GLY A 27 -23.82 -12.11 17.73
N PHE A 28 -24.85 -11.27 17.69
CA PHE A 28 -25.14 -10.34 16.59
C PHE A 28 -24.98 -8.91 17.09
N VAL A 29 -24.54 -8.01 16.21
CA VAL A 29 -24.47 -6.58 16.48
C VAL A 29 -25.53 -5.89 15.65
N ILE A 30 -26.36 -5.06 16.30
CA ILE A 30 -27.34 -4.24 15.61
C ILE A 30 -26.67 -2.92 15.21
N ILE A 31 -26.72 -2.59 13.92
CA ILE A 31 -26.15 -1.37 13.37
C ILE A 31 -27.27 -0.62 12.66
N ASP A 32 -27.61 0.55 13.19
CA ASP A 32 -28.50 1.50 12.54
C ASP A 32 -27.70 2.36 11.56
N LEU A 33 -27.93 2.15 10.27
CA LEU A 33 -27.31 2.90 9.17
C LEU A 33 -28.19 4.08 8.73
N PHE A 34 -29.03 4.60 9.62
CA PHE A 34 -29.99 5.70 9.44
C PHE A 34 -31.15 5.38 8.49
N PHE A 35 -30.89 4.75 7.34
CA PHE A 35 -31.90 4.34 6.37
C PHE A 35 -32.24 2.84 6.43
N MET A 36 -31.39 2.04 7.10
CA MET A 36 -31.57 0.60 7.23
C MET A 36 -30.91 0.09 8.52
N GLU A 37 -31.52 -0.93 9.12
CA GLU A 37 -30.93 -1.63 10.25
C GLU A 37 -30.37 -2.97 9.76
N VAL A 38 -29.13 -3.27 10.12
CA VAL A 38 -28.49 -4.56 9.82
C VAL A 38 -28.02 -5.22 11.09
N SER A 39 -28.19 -6.54 11.16
CA SER A 39 -27.82 -7.35 12.32
C SER A 39 -26.84 -8.48 11.96
N PRO A 40 -25.63 -8.17 11.45
CA PRO A 40 -24.63 -9.19 11.16
C PRO A 40 -24.13 -9.87 12.44
N SER A 41 -23.60 -11.09 12.29
CA SER A 41 -22.86 -11.73 13.37
C SER A 41 -21.61 -10.89 13.69
N ILE A 42 -21.22 -10.84 14.97
CA ILE A 42 -20.05 -10.08 15.42
C ILE A 42 -18.79 -10.44 14.60
N PRO A 43 -18.48 -11.73 14.33
CA PRO A 43 -17.32 -12.10 13.52
C PRO A 43 -17.39 -11.56 12.09
N LEU A 44 -18.57 -11.56 11.48
CA LEU A 44 -18.77 -11.03 10.14
C LEU A 44 -18.59 -9.51 10.10
N ALA A 45 -19.18 -8.78 11.04
CA ALA A 45 -19.07 -7.33 11.12
C ALA A 45 -17.60 -6.89 11.20
N PHE A 46 -16.84 -7.47 12.13
CA PHE A 46 -15.41 -7.18 12.27
C PHE A 46 -14.61 -7.58 11.03
N SER A 47 -14.90 -8.75 10.44
CA SER A 47 -14.21 -9.21 9.22
C SER A 47 -14.39 -8.22 8.07
N VAL A 48 -15.62 -7.74 7.85
CA VAL A 48 -15.91 -6.75 6.79
C VAL A 48 -15.21 -5.42 7.08
N THR A 49 -15.20 -4.95 8.32
CA THR A 49 -14.48 -3.71 8.70
C THR A 49 -12.97 -3.85 8.48
N PHE A 50 -12.36 -4.96 8.87
CA PHE A 50 -10.92 -5.17 8.66
C PHE A 50 -10.56 -5.32 7.19
N VAL A 51 -11.33 -6.11 6.42
CA VAL A 51 -11.09 -6.29 4.99
C VAL A 51 -11.25 -4.97 4.24
N SER A 52 -12.31 -4.20 4.54
CA SER A 52 -12.51 -2.89 3.90
C SER A 52 -11.39 -1.91 4.24
N GLY A 53 -10.96 -1.84 5.50
CA GLY A 53 -9.80 -1.03 5.91
C GLY A 53 -8.50 -1.46 5.24
N TRP A 54 -8.25 -2.76 5.11
CA TRP A 54 -7.07 -3.29 4.42
C TRP A 54 -7.07 -2.96 2.93
N VAL A 55 -8.20 -3.17 2.24
CA VAL A 55 -8.37 -2.80 0.82
C VAL A 55 -8.14 -1.29 0.63
N PHE A 56 -8.74 -0.47 1.49
CA PHE A 56 -8.53 0.98 1.44
C PHE A 56 -7.06 1.36 1.64
N GLY A 57 -6.39 0.76 2.62
CA GLY A 57 -4.95 0.95 2.85
C GLY A 57 -4.11 0.59 1.61
N LEU A 58 -4.39 -0.55 0.97
CA LEU A 58 -3.71 -0.97 -0.25
C LEU A 58 -3.93 0.01 -1.41
N LEU A 59 -5.15 0.54 -1.56
CA LEU A 59 -5.45 1.56 -2.56
C LEU A 59 -4.63 2.84 -2.30
N CYS A 60 -4.59 3.32 -1.07
CA CYS A 60 -3.78 4.49 -0.69
C CYS A 60 -2.28 4.27 -0.97
N THR A 61 -1.74 3.11 -0.57
CA THR A 61 -0.33 2.77 -0.83
C THR A 61 -0.04 2.68 -2.33
N THR A 62 -0.95 2.11 -3.12
CA THR A 62 -0.81 2.01 -4.57
C THR A 62 -0.72 3.40 -5.22
N VAL A 63 -1.63 4.31 -4.84
CA VAL A 63 -1.59 5.70 -5.33
C VAL A 63 -0.27 6.38 -4.95
N PHE A 64 0.20 6.19 -3.72
CA PHE A 64 1.47 6.74 -3.27
C PHE A 64 2.67 6.19 -4.07
N ILE A 65 2.72 4.88 -4.31
CA ILE A 65 3.78 4.25 -5.10
C ILE A 65 3.77 4.77 -6.54
N LEU A 66 2.60 4.95 -7.16
CA LEU A 66 2.50 5.51 -8.52
C LEU A 66 3.06 6.92 -8.60
N ARG A 67 2.82 7.77 -7.59
CA ARG A 67 3.44 9.10 -7.49
C ARG A 67 4.96 8.99 -7.40
N LEU A 68 5.46 8.10 -6.54
CA LEU A 68 6.89 7.90 -6.36
C LEU A 68 7.59 7.41 -7.65
N ILE A 69 6.93 6.53 -8.41
CA ILE A 69 7.42 6.07 -9.72
C ILE A 69 7.46 7.23 -10.71
N HIS A 70 6.42 8.07 -10.73
CA HIS A 70 6.36 9.24 -11.61
C HIS A 70 7.49 10.23 -11.30
N GLU A 71 7.65 10.59 -10.03
CA GLU A 71 8.72 11.47 -9.57
C GLU A 71 10.09 10.91 -9.93
N ARG A 72 10.36 9.63 -9.64
CA ARG A 72 11.62 8.98 -10.00
C ARG A 72 11.90 9.07 -11.51
N ARG A 73 10.87 8.88 -12.36
CA ARG A 73 11.02 8.97 -13.82
C ARG A 73 11.34 10.41 -14.25
N GLN A 74 10.70 11.41 -13.65
CA GLN A 74 10.96 12.82 -13.93
C GLN A 74 12.38 13.22 -13.51
N LEU A 75 12.80 12.84 -12.30
CA LEU A 75 14.15 13.11 -11.79
C LEU A 75 15.22 12.51 -12.71
N ARG A 76 15.04 11.25 -13.15
CA ARG A 76 15.99 10.60 -14.07
C ARG A 76 16.08 11.31 -15.42
N ARG A 77 14.95 11.82 -15.95
CA ARG A 77 14.94 12.61 -17.18
C ARG A 77 15.70 13.91 -16.99
N LYS A 78 15.40 14.68 -15.93
CA LYS A 78 16.10 15.95 -15.63
C LYS A 78 17.60 15.76 -15.51
N LEU A 79 18.04 14.71 -14.81
CA LEU A 79 19.46 14.38 -14.68
C LEU A 79 20.12 14.13 -16.05
N SER A 80 19.50 13.31 -16.90
CA SER A 80 20.02 13.04 -18.24
C SER A 80 20.07 14.30 -19.13
N TYR A 81 19.08 15.20 -19.02
CA TYR A 81 19.08 16.47 -19.76
C TYR A 81 20.24 17.36 -19.31
N THR A 82 20.41 17.55 -18.00
CA THR A 82 21.51 18.36 -17.45
C THR A 82 22.89 17.79 -17.79
N GLU A 83 23.05 16.47 -17.76
CA GLU A 83 24.30 15.82 -18.19
C GLU A 83 24.60 16.07 -19.68
N SER A 84 23.59 15.98 -20.54
CA SER A 84 23.75 16.26 -21.98
C SER A 84 24.08 17.72 -22.27
N GLU A 85 23.49 18.66 -21.52
CA GLU A 85 23.77 20.08 -21.65
C GLU A 85 25.20 20.40 -21.21
N LEU A 86 25.66 19.82 -20.09
CA LEU A 86 27.03 19.97 -19.63
C LEU A 86 28.03 19.37 -20.62
N ALA A 87 27.72 18.22 -21.23
CA ALA A 87 28.57 17.61 -22.26
C ALA A 87 28.65 18.51 -23.51
N ASN A 88 27.52 19.06 -23.96
CA ASN A 88 27.48 19.99 -25.08
C ASN A 88 28.30 21.27 -24.78
N LEU A 89 28.11 21.87 -23.60
CA LEU A 89 28.86 23.06 -23.16
C LEU A 89 30.37 22.80 -23.08
N ARG A 90 30.79 21.61 -22.64
CA ARG A 90 32.21 21.21 -22.60
C ARG A 90 32.80 20.88 -23.98
N SER A 91 31.95 20.54 -24.95
CA SER A 91 32.36 20.24 -26.32
C SER A 91 32.43 21.46 -27.23
N LEU A 92 31.91 22.61 -26.78
CA LEU A 92 32.08 23.87 -27.49
C LEU A 92 33.57 24.23 -27.50
N PRO A 93 34.17 24.49 -28.68
CA PRO A 93 35.54 24.98 -28.75
C PRO A 93 35.62 26.29 -27.97
N LEU A 94 36.73 26.49 -27.26
CA LEU A 94 37.10 27.78 -26.68
C LEU A 94 37.37 28.76 -27.84
N THR A 95 36.32 29.22 -28.50
CA THR A 95 36.36 30.36 -29.41
C THR A 95 36.19 31.60 -28.54
N ASP A 96 37.05 32.58 -28.75
CA ASP A 96 37.17 33.85 -28.03
C ASP A 96 38.04 33.82 -26.77
N ALA A 97 39.32 33.50 -26.96
CA ALA A 97 40.40 34.11 -26.19
C ALA A 97 41.66 34.22 -27.07
N ASP A 98 41.54 34.90 -28.21
CA ASP A 98 42.64 35.58 -28.94
C ASP A 98 42.05 36.72 -29.78
#